data_AF-A0A9D7JR71-F1
#
_entry.id   AF-A0A9D7JR71-F1
#
_cell.length_a   1.000
_cell.length_b   1.000
_cell.length_c   1.000
_cell.angle_alpha   90.00
_cell.angle_beta   90.00
_cell.angle_gamma   90.00
#
_symmetry.space_group_name_H-M   'P 1'
#
loop_
_entity.id
_entity.type
_entity.pdbx_description
1 polymer ?
#
loop_
_entity_poly.entity_id
_entity_poly.type
_entity_poly.pdbx_seq_one_letter_code
_entity_poly.pdbx_strand_id
1 'polypeptide(L)'
;MNLISMADCISPDGKYTTEIHTAVEGYSFFKQVYSYKPETFEAVIEKKIKGYSFFDSVRPLSREAVYSIRSHEFQNIVLELNERYHDFEVPTKGKIAATLVNQVKAKDELNHPCLLSFDHDTRLLTAIEIQNPDTLNEVLTIKFSNWKKIENLLMPYLVTIDQSGKYYVFNFIKLQFNSPDFKYKLVNE
;
A
#
# COMPACT_ATOMS: atom_id res chain seq x y z
N MET A 1 -0.56 -10.60 14.98
CA MET A 1 -1.59 -10.44 13.93
C MET A 1 -0.96 -10.70 12.57
N ASN A 2 -1.69 -11.35 11.67
CA ASN A 2 -1.33 -11.42 10.25
C ASN A 2 -2.52 -10.98 9.39
N LEU A 3 -2.25 -10.52 8.16
CA LEU A 3 -3.27 -10.17 7.18
C LEU A 3 -2.86 -10.69 5.82
N ILE A 4 -3.78 -11.42 5.17
CA ILE A 4 -3.67 -11.80 3.77
C ILE A 4 -4.64 -10.93 2.97
N SER A 5 -4.12 -10.22 1.97
CA SER A 5 -4.91 -9.45 1.02
C SER A 5 -4.66 -9.90 -0.42
N MET A 6 -5.72 -9.98 -1.20
CA MET A 6 -5.66 -10.29 -2.63
C MET A 6 -6.56 -9.32 -3.40
N ALA A 7 -6.03 -8.78 -4.49
CA ALA A 7 -6.73 -7.84 -5.34
C ALA A 7 -6.65 -8.25 -6.82
N ASP A 8 -7.77 -8.04 -7.51
CA ASP A 8 -7.81 -7.93 -8.96
C ASP A 8 -7.47 -6.51 -9.34
N CYS A 9 -6.50 -6.34 -10.24
CA CYS A 9 -5.90 -5.06 -10.53
C CYS A 9 -5.94 -4.71 -12.01
N ILE A 10 -5.94 -3.41 -12.29
CA ILE A 10 -5.89 -2.84 -13.64
C ILE A 10 -4.79 -1.77 -13.65
N SER A 11 -3.89 -1.86 -14.63
CA SER A 11 -2.91 -0.82 -14.98
C SER A 11 -3.18 -0.29 -16.39
N PRO A 12 -2.47 0.76 -16.84
CA PRO A 12 -2.54 1.19 -18.23
C PRO A 12 -2.17 0.09 -19.25
N ASP A 13 -1.29 -0.84 -18.86
CA ASP A 13 -0.80 -1.91 -19.74
C ASP A 13 -1.72 -3.15 -19.77
N GLY A 14 -2.55 -3.34 -18.75
CA GLY A 14 -3.50 -4.44 -18.69
C GLY A 14 -3.85 -4.89 -17.29
N LYS A 15 -4.46 -6.07 -17.19
CA LYS A 15 -4.89 -6.65 -15.90
C LYS A 15 -3.76 -7.39 -15.22
N TYR A 16 -3.77 -7.41 -13.90
CA TYR A 16 -2.86 -8.20 -13.08
C TYR A 16 -3.55 -8.54 -11.75
N THR A 17 -2.96 -9.41 -10.96
CA THR A 17 -3.39 -9.68 -9.58
C THR A 17 -2.28 -9.30 -8.62
N THR A 18 -2.64 -8.80 -7.44
CA THR A 18 -1.70 -8.55 -6.34
C THR A 18 -2.09 -9.40 -5.14
N GLU A 19 -1.11 -10.08 -4.55
CA GLU A 19 -1.23 -10.84 -3.31
C GLU A 19 -0.23 -10.30 -2.30
N ILE A 20 -0.69 -9.97 -1.09
CA ILE A 20 0.14 -9.40 -0.03
C ILE A 20 -0.15 -10.11 1.28
N HIS A 21 0.89 -10.61 1.93
CA HIS A 21 0.80 -11.22 3.24
C HIS A 21 1.63 -10.39 4.22
N THR A 22 1.02 -9.76 5.20
CA THR A 22 1.73 -9.01 6.24
C THR A 22 1.61 -9.71 7.59
N ALA A 23 2.63 -9.55 8.43
CA ALA A 23 2.62 -10.03 9.81
C ALA A 23 3.41 -9.11 10.73
N VAL A 24 3.31 -9.41 12.04
CA VAL A 24 4.07 -8.73 13.10
C VAL A 24 5.55 -8.66 12.79
N GLU A 25 6.22 -7.71 13.44
CA GLU A 25 7.65 -7.43 13.26
C GLU A 25 8.02 -6.96 11.85
N GLY A 26 7.04 -6.51 11.06
CA GLY A 26 7.28 -5.90 9.76
C GLY A 26 7.64 -6.88 8.66
N TYR A 27 7.11 -8.11 8.74
CA TYR A 27 7.18 -9.07 7.66
C TYR A 27 6.15 -8.73 6.57
N SER A 28 6.55 -8.88 5.32
CA SER A 28 5.67 -8.77 4.16
C SER A 28 6.10 -9.76 3.07
N PHE A 29 5.16 -10.46 2.46
CA PHE A 29 5.34 -11.10 1.16
C PHE A 29 4.46 -10.37 0.15
N PHE A 30 5.02 -10.14 -1.02
CA PHE A 30 4.37 -9.41 -2.11
C PHE A 30 4.52 -10.19 -3.40
N LYS A 31 3.40 -10.35 -4.12
CA LYS A 31 3.37 -11.02 -5.41
C LYS A 31 2.47 -10.28 -6.40
N GLN A 32 2.93 -10.17 -7.64
CA GLN A 32 2.16 -9.69 -8.77
C GLN A 32 2.25 -10.64 -9.96
N VAL A 33 1.10 -11.02 -10.50
CA VAL A 33 0.97 -11.86 -11.70
C VAL A 33 0.26 -11.07 -12.78
N TYR A 34 0.88 -10.94 -13.95
CA TYR A 34 0.39 -10.07 -15.02
C TYR A 34 -0.30 -10.88 -16.12
N SER A 35 -1.39 -10.37 -16.66
CA SER A 35 -2.08 -11.03 -17.79
C SER A 35 -1.44 -10.72 -19.15
N TYR A 36 -0.61 -9.68 -19.21
CA TYR A 36 -0.05 -9.12 -20.45
C TYR A 36 1.44 -9.41 -20.64
N LYS A 37 2.10 -10.04 -19.67
CA LYS A 37 3.50 -10.49 -19.75
C LYS A 37 3.74 -11.72 -18.87
N PRO A 38 4.67 -12.61 -19.24
CA PRO A 38 4.87 -13.88 -18.52
C PRO A 38 5.59 -13.72 -17.18
N GLU A 39 6.35 -12.64 -16.98
CA GLU A 39 7.13 -12.44 -15.77
C GLU A 39 6.20 -12.15 -14.58
N THR A 40 6.33 -12.95 -13.52
CA THR A 40 5.76 -12.64 -12.20
C THR A 40 6.75 -11.76 -11.44
N PHE A 41 6.29 -10.95 -10.49
CA PHE A 41 7.18 -10.34 -9.49
C PHE A 41 6.84 -10.90 -8.12
N GLU A 42 7.85 -11.38 -7.39
CA GLU A 42 7.69 -11.90 -6.02
C GLU A 42 8.83 -11.39 -5.15
N ALA A 43 8.48 -10.91 -3.95
CA ALA A 43 9.44 -10.42 -2.98
C ALA A 43 9.00 -10.69 -1.53
N VAL A 44 9.98 -10.77 -0.64
CA VAL A 44 9.78 -10.77 0.82
C VAL A 44 10.49 -9.57 1.42
N ILE A 45 9.82 -8.89 2.35
CA ILE A 45 10.38 -7.88 3.22
C ILE A 45 10.44 -8.43 4.64
N GLU A 46 11.59 -8.29 5.26
CA GLU A 46 11.86 -8.61 6.66
C GLU A 46 12.11 -7.33 7.44
N LYS A 47 11.54 -7.26 8.65
CA LYS A 47 11.79 -6.17 9.61
C LYS A 47 11.62 -4.79 8.99
N LYS A 48 10.65 -4.62 8.09
CA LYS A 48 10.29 -3.36 7.40
C LYS A 48 11.33 -2.80 6.40
N ILE A 49 12.59 -3.19 6.50
CA ILE A 49 13.71 -2.50 5.82
C ILE A 49 14.50 -3.38 4.85
N LYS A 50 14.42 -4.71 4.98
CA LYS A 50 15.27 -5.62 4.22
C LYS A 50 14.42 -6.44 3.26
N GLY A 51 14.54 -6.17 1.97
CA GLY A 51 13.77 -6.88 0.94
C GLY A 51 14.63 -7.79 0.09
N TYR A 52 14.02 -8.86 -0.44
CA TYR A 52 14.63 -9.78 -1.40
C TYR A 52 13.63 -10.16 -2.47
N SER A 53 14.06 -10.19 -3.72
CA SER A 53 13.27 -10.72 -4.84
C SER A 53 13.52 -12.22 -4.97
N PHE A 54 12.50 -13.00 -5.34
CA PHE A 54 12.69 -14.42 -5.66
C PHE A 54 13.51 -14.64 -6.94
N PHE A 55 13.63 -13.62 -7.80
CA PHE A 55 14.44 -13.70 -9.03
C PHE A 55 15.93 -13.42 -8.77
N ASP A 56 16.24 -12.71 -7.70
CA ASP A 56 17.61 -12.41 -7.26
C ASP A 56 17.61 -12.39 -5.73
N SER A 57 17.71 -13.59 -5.15
CA SER A 57 17.70 -13.80 -3.70
C SER A 57 19.00 -13.36 -3.03
N VAL A 58 20.06 -13.19 -3.81
CA VAL A 58 21.40 -12.87 -3.33
C VAL A 58 21.54 -11.37 -3.10
N ARG A 59 20.90 -10.56 -3.94
CA ARG A 59 20.97 -9.10 -3.83
C ARG A 59 19.76 -8.54 -3.07
N PRO A 60 19.98 -7.85 -1.94
CA PRO A 60 18.91 -7.12 -1.28
C PRO A 60 18.31 -6.05 -2.20
N LEU A 61 17.00 -5.86 -2.11
CA LEU A 61 16.29 -4.75 -2.74
C LEU A 61 16.79 -3.41 -2.19
N SER A 62 16.75 -2.37 -3.02
CA SER A 62 17.03 -1.00 -2.56
C SER A 62 15.97 -0.53 -1.57
N ARG A 63 16.28 0.50 -0.78
CA ARG A 63 15.34 1.07 0.19
C ARG A 63 14.08 1.60 -0.51
N GLU A 64 14.25 2.19 -1.68
CA GLU A 64 13.20 2.70 -2.56
C GLU A 64 12.28 1.58 -3.06
N ALA A 65 12.85 0.44 -3.47
CA ALA A 65 12.08 -0.72 -3.89
C ALA A 65 11.30 -1.34 -2.71
N VAL A 66 11.93 -1.44 -1.53
CA VAL A 66 11.23 -1.88 -0.31
C VAL A 66 10.07 -0.95 0.03
N TYR A 67 10.28 0.37 -0.02
CA TYR A 67 9.23 1.36 0.22
C TYR A 67 8.10 1.27 -0.81
N SER A 68 8.43 1.08 -2.08
CA SER A 68 7.44 0.92 -3.17
C SER A 68 6.56 -0.31 -2.92
N ILE A 69 7.16 -1.47 -2.60
CA ILE A 69 6.41 -2.68 -2.24
C ILE A 69 5.52 -2.43 -1.03
N ARG A 70 6.07 -1.89 0.05
CA ARG A 70 5.31 -1.65 1.28
C ARG A 70 4.21 -0.61 1.09
N SER A 71 4.34 0.32 0.14
CA SER A 71 3.30 1.29 -0.22
C SER A 71 2.06 0.64 -0.85
N HIS A 72 2.14 -0.64 -1.24
CA HIS A 72 0.98 -1.42 -1.69
C HIS A 72 0.23 -2.12 -0.55
N GLU A 73 0.76 -2.10 0.68
CA GLU A 73 0.13 -2.69 1.87
C GLU A 73 -1.03 -1.80 2.38
N PHE A 74 -1.99 -1.50 1.51
CA PHE A 74 -3.01 -0.46 1.72
C PHE A 74 -3.81 -0.63 3.01
N GLN A 75 -4.14 -1.86 3.38
CA GLN A 75 -4.82 -2.13 4.65
C GLN A 75 -3.92 -1.91 5.86
N ASN A 76 -2.63 -2.28 5.79
CA ASN A 76 -1.67 -1.99 6.86
C ASN A 76 -1.40 -0.50 6.99
N ILE A 77 -1.39 0.26 5.89
CA ILE A 77 -1.28 1.73 5.95
C ILE A 77 -2.40 2.34 6.81
N VAL A 78 -3.62 1.83 6.67
CA VAL A 78 -4.77 2.28 7.49
C VAL A 78 -4.62 1.86 8.95
N LEU A 79 -4.11 0.66 9.20
CA LEU A 79 -3.94 0.11 10.55
C LEU A 79 -2.78 0.72 11.34
N GLU A 80 -1.70 1.08 10.65
CA GLU A 80 -0.40 1.40 11.22
C GLU A 80 0.07 2.79 10.77
N LEU A 81 -0.87 3.74 10.60
CA LEU A 81 -0.60 5.05 10.00
C LEU A 81 0.57 5.80 10.68
N ASN A 82 0.67 5.73 12.02
CA ASN A 82 1.76 6.36 12.80
C ASN A 82 3.11 5.63 12.68
N GLU A 83 3.12 4.40 12.16
CA GLU A 83 4.35 3.67 11.85
C GLU A 83 4.81 3.91 10.40
N ARG A 84 3.88 4.29 9.52
CA ARG A 84 4.14 4.57 8.10
C ARG A 84 4.48 6.03 7.82
N TYR A 85 3.97 6.93 8.67
CA TYR A 85 4.17 8.37 8.53
C TYR A 85 4.55 9.00 9.86
N HIS A 86 5.26 10.11 9.80
CA HIS A 86 5.73 10.86 10.97
C HIS A 86 5.76 12.36 10.71
N ASP A 87 6.18 13.14 11.71
CA ASP A 87 6.24 14.61 11.66
C ASP A 87 4.89 15.26 11.28
N PHE A 88 3.79 14.76 11.85
CA PHE A 88 2.45 15.24 11.55
C PHE A 88 2.27 16.72 11.95
N GLU A 89 1.85 17.54 10.98
CA GLU A 89 1.46 18.92 11.21
C GLU A 89 0.01 19.05 11.71
N VAL A 90 -0.36 20.25 12.16
CA VAL A 90 -1.74 20.55 12.57
C VAL A 90 -2.69 20.37 11.36
N PRO A 91 -3.81 19.63 11.50
CA PRO A 91 -4.74 19.42 10.41
C PRO A 91 -5.35 20.73 9.89
N THR A 92 -5.44 20.86 8.58
CA THR A 92 -6.16 21.94 7.88
C THR A 92 -7.43 21.40 7.22
N LYS A 93 -8.38 22.28 6.89
CA LYS A 93 -9.58 21.88 6.13
C LYS A 93 -9.31 21.98 4.64
N GLY A 94 -9.74 20.97 3.88
CA GLY A 94 -9.64 20.93 2.43
C GLY A 94 -10.87 20.29 1.78
N LYS A 95 -10.83 20.09 0.47
CA LYS A 95 -11.88 19.40 -0.28
C LYS A 95 -11.27 18.48 -1.33
N ILE A 96 -11.85 17.29 -1.50
CA ILE A 96 -11.54 16.37 -2.60
C ILE A 96 -12.83 16.06 -3.35
N ALA A 97 -12.92 16.49 -4.62
CA ALA A 97 -14.05 16.34 -5.56
C ALA A 97 -15.42 16.93 -5.13
N ALA A 98 -15.74 16.97 -3.84
CA ALA A 98 -16.86 17.66 -3.17
C ALA A 98 -16.84 17.37 -1.66
N THR A 99 -16.17 16.28 -1.25
CA THR A 99 -16.06 15.83 0.14
C THR A 99 -15.18 16.76 0.95
N LEU A 100 -15.68 17.21 2.10
CA LEU A 100 -14.90 17.96 3.08
C LEU A 100 -13.91 17.01 3.75
N VAL A 101 -12.63 17.40 3.78
CA VAL A 101 -11.58 16.59 4.38
C VAL A 101 -10.76 17.39 5.39
N ASN A 102 -10.24 16.70 6.40
CA ASN A 102 -9.15 17.19 7.24
C ASN A 102 -7.83 16.70 6.62
N GLN A 103 -6.96 17.62 6.24
CA GLN A 103 -5.69 17.33 5.59
C GLN A 103 -4.55 17.49 6.60
N VAL A 104 -3.65 16.51 6.63
CA VAL A 104 -2.51 16.46 7.54
C VAL A 104 -1.26 16.30 6.71
N LYS A 105 -0.37 17.30 6.74
CA LYS A 105 0.97 17.17 6.18
C LYS A 105 1.81 16.30 7.11
N ALA A 106 2.61 15.44 6.52
CA ALA A 106 3.49 14.52 7.23
C ALA A 106 4.70 14.16 6.35
N LYS A 107 5.56 13.27 6.83
CA LYS A 107 6.61 12.62 6.05
C LYS A 107 6.40 11.12 6.01
N ASP A 108 6.81 10.50 4.89
CA ASP A 108 6.83 9.05 4.73
C ASP A 108 8.11 8.40 5.28
N GLU A 109 8.23 7.09 5.15
CA GLU A 109 9.37 6.29 5.64
C GLU A 109 10.71 6.63 4.97
N LEU A 110 10.71 7.37 3.86
CA LEU A 110 11.89 7.88 3.19
C LEU A 110 12.23 9.32 3.60
N ASN A 111 11.43 9.93 4.50
CA ASN A 111 11.44 11.35 4.86
C ASN A 111 10.95 12.29 3.75
N HIS A 112 10.22 11.77 2.76
CA HIS A 112 9.63 12.60 1.72
C HIS A 112 8.32 13.22 2.24
N PRO A 113 8.00 14.47 1.87
CA PRO A 113 6.75 15.10 2.23
C PRO A 113 5.56 14.34 1.65
N CYS A 114 4.50 14.21 2.43
CA CYS A 114 3.24 13.61 2.02
C CYS A 114 2.04 14.36 2.61
N LEU A 115 0.87 14.14 2.01
CA LEU A 115 -0.40 14.70 2.48
C LEU A 115 -1.41 13.58 2.73
N LEU A 116 -1.89 13.47 3.96
CA LEU A 116 -2.93 12.52 4.34
C LEU A 116 -4.26 13.26 4.44
N SER A 117 -5.28 12.79 3.75
CA SER A 117 -6.62 13.40 3.74
C SER A 117 -7.63 12.46 4.36
N PHE A 118 -8.29 12.90 5.43
CA PHE A 118 -9.32 12.15 6.15
C PHE A 118 -10.68 12.78 5.91
N ASP A 119 -11.68 11.97 5.61
CA ASP A 119 -13.07 12.43 5.50
C ASP A 119 -13.51 13.11 6.81
N HIS A 120 -14.16 14.27 6.71
CA HIS A 120 -14.47 15.07 7.89
C HIS A 120 -15.46 14.37 8.85
N ASP A 121 -16.45 13.68 8.29
CA ASP A 121 -17.58 13.14 9.03
C ASP A 121 -17.28 11.72 9.54
N THR A 122 -16.78 10.86 8.65
CA THR A 122 -16.47 9.46 8.94
C THR A 122 -15.08 9.25 9.54
N ARG A 123 -14.19 10.24 9.39
CA ARG A 123 -12.77 10.19 9.80
C ARG A 123 -11.94 9.11 9.09
N LEU A 124 -12.48 8.49 8.04
CA LEU A 124 -11.77 7.48 7.26
C LEU A 124 -10.72 8.14 6.37
N LEU A 125 -9.59 7.47 6.20
CA LEU A 125 -8.55 7.90 5.27
C LEU A 125 -9.11 7.90 3.84
N THR A 126 -9.19 9.06 3.20
CA THR A 126 -9.78 9.19 1.86
C THR A 126 -8.70 9.19 0.79
N ALA A 127 -7.60 9.88 1.03
CA ALA A 127 -6.50 9.96 0.08
C ALA A 127 -5.14 10.15 0.76
N ILE A 128 -4.10 9.75 0.04
CA ILE A 128 -2.70 10.03 0.35
C ILE A 128 -2.04 10.59 -0.91
N GLU A 129 -1.29 11.67 -0.76
CA GLU A 129 -0.38 12.17 -1.80
C GLU A 129 1.06 11.92 -1.36
N ILE A 130 1.81 11.15 -2.15
CA ILE A 130 3.22 10.80 -1.88
C ILE A 130 4.08 11.00 -3.12
N GLN A 131 5.39 11.19 -2.95
CA GLN A 131 6.33 11.26 -4.07
C GLN A 131 6.65 9.85 -4.60
N ASN A 132 6.85 9.74 -5.91
CA ASN A 132 7.36 8.52 -6.51
C ASN A 132 8.82 8.34 -6.06
N PRO A 133 9.18 7.23 -5.38
CA PRO A 133 10.55 7.01 -4.93
C PRO A 133 11.56 6.94 -6.10
N ASP A 134 11.12 6.54 -7.30
CA ASP A 134 11.97 6.48 -8.50
C ASP A 134 12.03 7.82 -9.24
N THR A 135 11.10 8.75 -8.98
CA THR A 135 11.01 10.04 -9.67
C THR A 135 10.40 11.10 -8.74
N LEU A 136 11.21 11.71 -7.88
CA LEU A 136 10.75 12.57 -6.77
C LEU A 136 9.88 13.79 -7.18
N ASN A 137 9.94 14.20 -8.45
CA ASN A 137 9.10 15.29 -8.97
C ASN A 137 7.68 14.83 -9.34
N GLU A 138 7.43 13.52 -9.39
CA GLU A 138 6.13 12.94 -9.63
C GLU A 138 5.42 12.68 -8.29
N VAL A 139 4.19 13.17 -8.17
CA VAL A 139 3.32 12.92 -7.02
C VAL A 139 2.26 11.91 -7.43
N LEU A 140 2.12 10.85 -6.64
CA LEU A 140 1.04 9.89 -6.76
C LEU A 140 -0.09 10.29 -5.83
N THR A 141 -1.31 10.26 -6.34
CA THR A 141 -2.53 10.38 -5.52
C THR A 141 -3.16 9.00 -5.35
N ILE A 142 -3.13 8.48 -4.13
CA ILE A 142 -3.74 7.20 -3.75
C ILE A 142 -5.06 7.49 -3.07
N LYS A 143 -6.18 6.94 -3.56
CA LYS A 143 -7.51 7.13 -2.96
C LYS A 143 -8.06 5.80 -2.46
N PHE A 144 -8.69 5.84 -1.29
CA PHE A 144 -9.25 4.68 -0.59
C PHE A 144 -10.77 4.78 -0.56
N SER A 145 -11.46 3.72 -0.95
CA SER A 145 -12.91 3.71 -1.07
C SER A 145 -13.49 2.30 -0.89
N ASN A 146 -14.82 2.20 -1.03
CA ASN A 146 -15.56 0.95 -0.85
C ASN A 146 -15.25 0.30 0.50
N TRP A 147 -15.35 1.09 1.57
CA TRP A 147 -15.04 0.64 2.93
C TRP A 147 -16.04 -0.43 3.37
N LYS A 148 -15.55 -1.59 3.78
CA LYS A 148 -16.38 -2.68 4.30
C LYS A 148 -15.92 -3.09 5.69
N LYS A 149 -16.88 -3.52 6.50
CA LYS A 149 -16.61 -4.06 7.82
C LYS A 149 -16.13 -5.51 7.69
N ILE A 150 -14.95 -5.80 8.23
CA ILE A 150 -14.43 -7.16 8.42
C ILE A 150 -14.24 -7.33 9.91
N GLU A 151 -14.92 -8.30 10.52
CA GLU A 151 -15.03 -8.43 11.97
C GLU A 151 -15.50 -7.11 12.59
N ASN A 152 -14.61 -6.35 13.24
CA ASN A 152 -14.90 -5.05 13.85
C ASN A 152 -14.12 -3.87 13.26
N LEU A 153 -13.43 -4.08 12.13
CA LEU A 153 -12.60 -3.07 11.49
C LEU A 153 -13.21 -2.67 10.13
N LEU A 154 -13.18 -1.37 9.83
CA LEU A 154 -13.49 -0.86 8.50
C LEU A 154 -12.22 -0.90 7.65
N MET A 155 -12.28 -1.57 6.50
CA MET A 155 -11.15 -1.73 5.60
C MET A 155 -11.50 -1.29 4.18
N PRO A 156 -10.57 -0.64 3.47
CA PRO A 156 -10.78 -0.26 2.08
C PRO A 156 -10.72 -1.50 1.19
N TYR A 157 -11.74 -1.69 0.35
CA TYR A 157 -11.76 -2.74 -0.67
C TYR A 157 -11.43 -2.22 -2.07
N LEU A 158 -11.39 -0.91 -2.26
CA LEU A 158 -11.03 -0.31 -3.54
C LEU A 158 -9.97 0.78 -3.31
N VAL A 159 -8.85 0.63 -3.99
CA VAL A 159 -7.79 1.63 -4.03
C VAL A 159 -7.53 2.04 -5.47
N THR A 160 -7.43 3.34 -5.72
CA THR A 160 -7.04 3.88 -7.02
C THR A 160 -5.80 4.74 -6.88
N ILE A 161 -4.85 4.60 -7.79
CA ILE A 161 -3.65 5.42 -7.85
C ILE A 161 -3.70 6.23 -9.14
N ASP A 162 -3.56 7.55 -9.03
CA ASP A 162 -3.26 8.44 -10.16
C ASP A 162 -1.78 8.77 -10.12
N GLN A 163 -1.04 8.31 -11.12
CA GLN A 163 0.37 8.60 -11.33
C GLN A 163 0.52 9.39 -12.63
N SER A 164 0.45 10.72 -12.54
CA SER A 164 0.54 11.61 -13.70
C SER A 164 -0.45 11.27 -14.83
N GLY A 165 -1.70 10.93 -14.49
CA GLY A 165 -2.75 10.53 -15.43
C GLY A 165 -2.73 9.04 -15.80
N LYS A 166 -1.76 8.26 -15.31
CA LYS A 166 -1.78 6.79 -15.39
C LYS A 166 -2.55 6.24 -14.20
N TYR A 167 -3.69 5.64 -14.49
CA TYR A 167 -4.57 5.10 -13.47
C TYR A 167 -4.28 3.63 -13.19
N TYR A 168 -4.12 3.32 -11.91
CA TYR A 168 -4.06 1.95 -11.39
C TYR A 168 -5.24 1.73 -10.46
N VAL A 169 -5.85 0.56 -10.52
CA VAL A 169 -6.99 0.18 -9.69
C VAL A 169 -6.68 -1.14 -9.02
N PHE A 170 -6.93 -1.21 -7.72
CA PHE A 170 -6.82 -2.41 -6.89
C PHE A 170 -8.19 -2.68 -6.29
N ASN A 171 -8.89 -3.70 -6.81
CA ASN A 171 -10.14 -4.18 -6.26
C ASN A 171 -9.87 -5.41 -5.40
N PHE A 172 -9.83 -5.23 -4.09
CA PHE A 172 -9.58 -6.31 -3.15
C PHE A 172 -10.74 -7.29 -3.14
N ILE A 173 -10.45 -8.55 -3.44
CA ILE A 173 -11.43 -9.65 -3.45
C ILE A 173 -11.35 -10.50 -2.18
N LYS A 174 -10.21 -10.43 -1.46
CA LYS A 174 -9.98 -11.14 -0.21
C LYS A 174 -9.20 -10.27 0.75
N LEU A 175 -9.67 -10.20 1.99
CA LEU A 175 -8.98 -9.66 3.15
C LEU A 175 -9.24 -10.62 4.31
N GLN A 176 -8.19 -11.21 4.87
CA GLN A 176 -8.31 -12.23 5.91
C GLN A 176 -7.31 -11.97 7.04
N PHE A 177 -7.84 -11.58 8.20
CA PHE A 177 -7.05 -11.42 9.42
C PHE A 177 -6.78 -12.77 10.08
N ASN A 178 -5.60 -12.91 10.69
CA ASN A 178 -5.19 -14.06 11.49
C ASN A 178 -5.48 -15.40 10.80
N SER A 179 -5.17 -15.49 9.50
CA SER A 179 -5.42 -16.68 8.71
C SER A 179 -4.67 -17.87 9.31
N PRO A 180 -5.33 -19.02 9.57
CA PRO A 180 -4.67 -20.23 10.03
C PRO A 180 -3.71 -20.80 8.96
N ASP A 181 -3.94 -20.48 7.69
CA ASP A 181 -3.11 -20.90 6.57
C ASP A 181 -1.93 -19.96 6.31
N PHE A 182 -1.75 -18.92 7.14
CA PHE A 182 -0.63 -18.00 7.01
C PHE A 182 0.69 -18.74 7.20
N LYS A 183 1.60 -18.59 6.24
CA LYS A 183 2.96 -19.09 6.31
C LYS A 183 3.92 -18.01 5.85
N TYR A 184 5.01 -17.86 6.61
CA TYR A 184 6.15 -17.07 6.16
C TYR A 184 6.71 -17.72 4.90
N LYS A 185 6.74 -16.95 3.81
CA LYS A 185 7.52 -17.25 2.61
C LYS A 185 8.97 -16.90 2.86
N LEU A 186 9.86 -17.82 2.53
CA LEU A 186 11.31 -17.66 2.61
C LEU A 186 11.86 -17.64 1.20
N VAL A 187 12.88 -16.80 0.97
CA VAL A 187 13.49 -16.63 -0.36
C VAL A 187 14.58 -17.70 -0.62
N ASN A 188 14.99 -18.43 0.42
CA ASN A 188 15.94 -19.54 0.32
C ASN A 188 15.38 -20.80 0.98
N GLU A 189 15.02 -21.79 0.17
CA GLU A 189 15.22 -23.22 0.45
C GLU A 189 16.09 -23.80 -0.66
#